data_AF-A0A969G106-F1
#
_entry.id   AF-A0A969G106-F1
#
_cell.length_a   1.000
_cell.length_b   1.000
_cell.length_c   1.000
_cell.angle_alpha   90.00
_cell.angle_beta   90.00
_cell.angle_gamma   90.00
#
_symmetry.space_group_name_H-M   'P 1'
#
loop_
_entity.id
_entity.type
_entity.pdbx_description
1 polymer ?
#
loop_
_entity_poly.entity_id
_entity_poly.type
_entity_poly.pdbx_seq_one_letter_code
_entity_poly.pdbx_strand_id
1 'polypeptide(L)'
;MTNPPQKLPWFDKLKSNLNSRMAVHVVLSASMILLTGILDHSLTQIALTKNAEWRGHITPEKVADTEDISILDATTTGDEVRARQLHRIKEIYTKMVIRRHVHSEVMALFYARYFATLYIISIAGLSSSLALLAISKNGWEKCSNYILNIFILSIGVVILYGNLMLSLDYQQNITNNENLALIYGSIIEEILSYLATEENKLGEALTMAEFIHYLDREIALVSDIALDFSDKKSLEEYERVQDSLDFAN
;
A
#
# COMPACT_ATOMS: atom_id res chain seq x y z
N MET A 1 -22.22 51.91 30.01
CA MET A 1 -23.30 50.97 29.68
C MET A 1 -23.17 50.62 28.21
N THR A 2 -22.64 49.44 27.89
CA THR A 2 -22.49 48.97 26.50
C THR A 2 -23.73 48.18 26.10
N ASN A 3 -24.35 48.53 24.98
CA ASN A 3 -25.49 47.77 24.45
C ASN A 3 -25.07 46.31 24.22
N PRO A 4 -25.92 45.32 24.59
CA PRO A 4 -25.62 43.92 24.32
C PRO A 4 -25.51 43.69 22.80
N PRO A 5 -24.59 42.83 22.35
CA PRO A 5 -24.43 42.55 20.93
C PRO A 5 -25.73 42.01 20.35
N GLN A 6 -26.24 42.67 19.31
CA GLN A 6 -27.41 42.20 18.57
C GLN A 6 -27.10 40.82 17.98
N LYS A 7 -27.89 39.81 18.36
CA LYS A 7 -27.80 38.48 17.77
C LYS A 7 -28.18 38.57 16.29
N LEU A 8 -27.32 38.01 15.44
CA LEU A 8 -27.57 38.03 14.00
C LEU A 8 -28.76 37.11 13.67
N PRO A 9 -29.76 37.57 12.90
CA PRO A 9 -31.01 36.84 12.66
C PRO A 9 -30.84 35.51 11.90
N TRP A 10 -29.68 35.30 11.26
CA TRP A 10 -29.36 34.02 10.63
C TRP A 10 -29.05 32.91 11.65
N PHE A 11 -28.61 33.25 12.87
CA PHE A 11 -28.34 32.25 13.91
C PHE A 11 -29.60 31.53 14.38
N ASP A 12 -30.71 32.25 14.57
CA ASP A 12 -31.96 31.64 15.02
C ASP A 12 -32.57 30.75 13.94
N LYS A 13 -32.42 31.13 12.67
CA LYS A 13 -32.84 30.32 11.51
C LYS A 13 -31.97 29.07 11.33
N LEU A 14 -30.66 29.17 11.59
CA LEU A 14 -29.75 28.01 11.62
C LEU A 14 -30.14 27.06 12.75
N LYS A 15 -30.41 27.59 13.95
CA LYS A 15 -30.81 26.81 15.13
C LYS A 15 -32.15 26.11 14.94
N SER A 16 -33.15 26.77 14.33
CA SER A 16 -34.43 26.12 14.03
C SER A 16 -34.28 25.01 12.99
N ASN A 17 -33.44 25.20 11.98
CA ASN A 17 -33.18 24.20 10.96
C ASN A 17 -32.41 22.99 11.54
N LEU A 18 -31.42 23.23 12.40
CA LEU A 18 -30.68 22.18 13.13
C LEU A 18 -31.58 21.36 14.07
N ASN A 19 -32.66 21.95 14.58
CA ASN A 19 -33.62 21.24 15.42
C ASN A 19 -34.63 20.39 14.61
N SER A 20 -34.59 20.42 13.28
CA SER A 20 -35.43 19.54 12.47
C SER A 20 -34.94 18.09 12.56
N ARG A 21 -35.88 17.13 12.61
CA ARG A 21 -35.54 15.69 12.65
C ARG A 21 -34.62 15.28 11.49
N MET A 22 -34.85 15.85 10.31
CA MET A 22 -34.03 15.61 9.12
C MET A 22 -32.59 16.09 9.33
N ALA A 23 -32.39 17.28 9.88
CA ALA A 23 -31.06 17.80 10.16
C ALA A 23 -30.28 16.90 11.13
N VAL A 24 -30.95 16.34 12.15
CA VAL A 24 -30.30 15.40 13.07
C VAL A 24 -29.82 14.14 12.34
N HIS A 25 -30.62 13.58 11.43
CA HIS A 25 -30.19 12.43 10.62
C HIS A 25 -29.00 12.75 9.73
N VAL A 26 -29.03 13.89 9.04
CA VAL A 26 -27.93 14.34 8.19
C VAL A 26 -26.65 14.54 8.99
N VAL A 27 -26.74 15.19 10.15
CA VAL A 27 -25.58 15.39 11.04
C VAL A 27 -25.05 14.06 11.57
N LEU A 28 -25.93 13.12 11.95
CA LEU A 28 -25.52 11.80 12.40
C LEU A 28 -24.80 11.02 11.29
N SER A 29 -25.35 11.02 10.08
CA SER A 29 -24.74 10.36 8.92
C SER A 29 -23.39 10.97 8.55
N ALA A 30 -23.30 12.30 8.49
CA ALA A 30 -22.05 13.00 8.21
C ALA A 30 -21.00 12.72 9.28
N SER A 31 -21.40 12.71 10.56
CA SER A 31 -20.49 12.41 11.68
C SER A 31 -19.97 10.97 11.60
N MET A 32 -20.81 10.02 11.23
CA MET A 32 -20.43 8.61 11.11
C MET A 32 -19.47 8.40 9.94
N ILE A 33 -19.73 9.01 8.77
CA ILE A 33 -18.82 8.96 7.61
C ILE A 33 -17.47 9.58 7.97
N LEU A 34 -17.48 10.75 8.63
CA LEU A 34 -16.27 11.43 9.05
C LEU A 34 -15.48 10.61 10.09
N LEU A 35 -16.17 9.99 11.05
CA LEU A 35 -15.54 9.10 12.02
C LEU A 35 -14.90 7.89 11.33
N THR A 36 -15.58 7.28 10.36
CA THR A 36 -15.04 6.16 9.58
C THR A 36 -13.79 6.58 8.81
N GLY A 37 -13.80 7.74 8.15
CA GLY A 37 -12.63 8.26 7.44
C GLY A 37 -11.45 8.59 8.36
N ILE A 38 -11.71 9.17 9.54
CA ILE A 38 -10.67 9.41 10.55
C ILE A 38 -10.09 8.09 11.06
N LEU A 39 -10.95 7.10 11.32
CA LEU A 39 -10.53 5.78 11.80
C LEU A 39 -9.66 5.07 10.76
N ASP A 40 -10.06 5.09 9.49
CA ASP A 40 -9.30 4.54 8.36
C ASP A 40 -7.91 5.17 8.24
N HIS A 41 -7.87 6.51 8.25
CA HIS A 41 -6.61 7.24 8.20
C HIS A 41 -5.73 6.91 9.41
N SER A 42 -6.29 6.92 10.62
CA SER A 42 -5.54 6.68 11.86
C SER A 42 -4.98 5.26 11.92
N LEU A 43 -5.79 4.25 11.59
CA LEU A 43 -5.36 2.85 11.58
C LEU A 43 -4.27 2.62 10.51
N THR A 44 -4.43 3.21 9.33
CA THR A 44 -3.42 3.14 8.27
C THR A 44 -2.11 3.78 8.72
N GLN A 45 -2.15 4.97 9.33
CA GLN A 45 -0.94 5.65 9.83
C GLN A 45 -0.25 4.88 10.95
N ILE A 46 -1.01 4.28 11.88
CA ILE A 46 -0.46 3.43 12.95
C ILE A 46 0.25 2.21 12.34
N ALA A 47 -0.40 1.53 11.39
CA ALA A 47 0.17 0.36 10.74
C ALA A 47 1.44 0.72 9.94
N LEU A 48 1.44 1.83 9.19
CA LEU A 48 2.60 2.31 8.45
C LEU A 48 3.74 2.72 9.38
N THR A 49 3.44 3.41 10.48
CA THR A 49 4.45 3.81 11.48
C THR A 49 5.10 2.58 12.12
N LYS A 50 4.30 1.58 12.48
CA LYS A 50 4.81 0.32 13.05
C LYS A 50 5.62 -0.48 12.04
N ASN A 51 5.19 -0.51 10.78
CA ASN A 51 5.96 -1.12 9.71
C ASN A 51 7.31 -0.41 9.51
N ALA A 52 7.32 0.92 9.49
CA ALA A 52 8.54 1.72 9.39
C ALA A 52 9.47 1.52 10.60
N GLU A 53 8.93 1.40 11.82
CA GLU A 53 9.70 1.07 13.02
C GLU A 53 10.38 -0.30 12.88
N TRP A 54 9.63 -1.32 12.45
CA TRP A 54 10.15 -2.68 12.28
C TRP A 54 11.19 -2.75 11.15
N ARG A 55 10.95 -2.05 10.04
CA ARG A 55 11.89 -1.95 8.91
C ARG A 55 13.08 -1.04 9.18
N GLY A 56 12.98 -0.11 10.12
CA GLY A 56 14.10 0.74 10.55
C GLY A 56 15.27 -0.06 11.13
N HIS A 57 15.02 -1.31 11.53
CA HIS A 57 16.06 -2.27 11.90
C HIS A 57 16.76 -2.93 10.70
N ILE A 58 16.19 -2.83 9.49
CA ILE A 58 16.63 -3.48 8.24
C ILE A 58 16.55 -2.44 7.10
N THR A 59 17.27 -1.32 7.21
CA THR A 59 17.27 -0.29 6.15
C THR A 59 18.25 -0.68 5.02
N PRO A 60 17.98 -0.31 3.76
CA PRO A 60 18.93 -0.51 2.66
C PRO A 60 20.29 0.14 2.93
N GLU A 61 20.32 1.27 3.63
CA GLU A 61 21.55 1.94 4.08
C GLU A 61 22.33 1.06 5.07
N LYS A 62 21.67 0.48 6.07
CA LYS A 62 22.32 -0.45 7.00
C LYS A 62 22.77 -1.74 6.30
N VAL A 63 21.99 -2.24 5.35
CA VAL A 63 22.37 -3.41 4.55
C VAL A 63 23.60 -3.08 3.69
N ALA A 64 23.61 -1.94 3.01
CA ALA A 64 24.74 -1.44 2.22
C ALA A 64 25.98 -1.09 3.07
N ASP A 65 25.79 -0.65 4.32
CA ASP A 65 26.88 -0.45 5.28
C ASP A 65 27.48 -1.78 5.79
N THR A 66 26.69 -2.87 5.75
CA THR A 66 27.13 -4.20 6.18
C THR A 66 27.72 -5.02 5.03
N GLU A 67 27.21 -4.80 3.82
CA GLU A 67 27.69 -5.42 2.59
C GLU A 67 28.86 -4.59 2.05
N ASP A 68 30.10 -5.08 2.17
CA ASP A 68 31.27 -4.39 1.62
C ASP A 68 31.27 -4.45 0.08
N ILE A 69 30.53 -3.54 -0.54
CA ILE A 69 30.40 -3.43 -1.99
C ILE A 69 31.53 -2.61 -2.62
N SER A 70 32.56 -2.23 -1.84
CA SER A 70 33.70 -1.46 -2.34
C SER A 70 34.47 -2.20 -3.44
N ILE A 71 34.36 -3.53 -3.50
CA ILE A 71 34.85 -4.38 -4.60
C ILE A 71 34.26 -3.96 -5.96
N LEU A 72 33.04 -3.40 -5.98
CA LEU A 72 32.40 -2.90 -7.21
C LEU A 72 32.87 -1.49 -7.62
N ASP A 73 33.61 -0.78 -6.77
CA ASP A 73 34.19 0.54 -7.06
C ASP A 73 35.58 0.49 -7.70
N ALA A 74 35.99 -0.68 -8.21
CA ALA A 74 37.30 -0.97 -8.74
C ALA A 74 37.68 -0.13 -9.97
N THR A 75 38.06 1.12 -9.72
CA THR A 75 38.82 2.01 -10.59
C THR A 75 40.31 1.64 -10.66
N THR A 76 40.72 0.60 -9.94
CA THR A 76 42.12 0.17 -9.77
C THR A 76 42.52 -1.07 -10.58
N THR A 77 41.61 -1.74 -11.27
CA THR A 77 41.99 -2.81 -12.18
C THR A 77 42.51 -2.19 -13.47
N GLY A 78 43.79 -2.37 -13.80
CA GLY A 78 44.38 -1.96 -15.09
C GLY A 78 43.77 -2.65 -16.33
N ASP A 79 42.63 -3.34 -16.18
CA ASP A 79 41.83 -3.98 -17.20
C ASP A 79 40.48 -3.25 -17.35
N GLU A 80 40.34 -2.48 -18.43
CA GLU A 80 39.12 -1.71 -18.71
C GLU A 80 37.89 -2.59 -18.93
N VAL A 81 38.07 -3.83 -19.42
CA VAL A 81 36.94 -4.74 -19.69
C VAL A 81 36.35 -5.18 -18.36
N ARG A 82 37.20 -5.62 -17.43
CA ARG A 82 36.78 -6.00 -16.07
C ARG A 82 36.14 -4.82 -15.34
N ALA A 83 36.69 -3.61 -15.47
CA ALA A 83 36.10 -2.41 -14.87
C ALA A 83 34.68 -2.13 -15.39
N ARG A 84 34.45 -2.26 -16.71
CA ARG A 84 33.11 -2.11 -17.32
C ARG A 84 32.13 -3.18 -16.84
N GLN A 85 32.58 -4.42 -16.69
CA GLN A 85 31.74 -5.52 -16.21
C GLN A 85 31.36 -5.35 -14.74
N LEU A 86 32.31 -4.97 -13.87
CA LEU A 86 32.03 -4.64 -12.46
C LEU A 86 31.06 -3.46 -12.35
N HIS A 87 31.24 -2.43 -13.18
CA HIS A 87 30.29 -1.31 -13.25
C HIS A 87 28.88 -1.78 -13.62
N ARG A 88 28.75 -2.69 -14.61
CA ARG A 88 27.45 -3.25 -15.00
C ARG A 88 26.80 -4.06 -13.86
N ILE A 89 27.57 -4.89 -13.16
CA ILE A 89 27.08 -5.64 -12.01
C ILE A 89 26.61 -4.68 -10.91
N LYS A 90 27.36 -3.59 -10.66
CA LYS A 90 26.97 -2.54 -9.71
C LYS A 90 25.64 -1.89 -10.08
N GLU A 91 25.46 -1.51 -11.34
CA GLU A 91 24.19 -0.97 -11.82
C GLU A 91 23.02 -1.93 -11.58
N ILE A 92 23.22 -3.22 -11.90
CA ILE A 92 22.20 -4.25 -11.70
C ILE A 92 21.88 -4.37 -10.20
N TYR A 93 22.90 -4.52 -9.36
CA TYR A 93 22.75 -4.61 -7.91
C TYR A 93 21.95 -3.42 -7.35
N THR A 94 22.35 -2.18 -7.67
CA THR A 94 21.67 -0.98 -7.18
C THR A 94 20.20 -0.93 -7.63
N LYS A 95 19.93 -1.30 -8.89
CA LYS A 95 18.55 -1.40 -9.40
C LYS A 95 17.73 -2.44 -8.63
N MET A 96 18.30 -3.61 -8.32
CA MET A 96 17.59 -4.66 -7.58
C MET A 96 17.32 -4.24 -6.13
N VAL A 97 18.26 -3.57 -5.46
CA VAL A 97 18.06 -3.02 -4.10
C VAL A 97 16.90 -2.02 -4.08
N ILE A 98 16.87 -1.08 -5.03
CA ILE A 98 15.79 -0.10 -5.14
C ILE A 98 14.45 -0.80 -5.40
N ARG A 99 14.39 -1.72 -6.36
CA ARG A 99 13.15 -2.45 -6.70
C ARG A 99 12.63 -3.28 -5.52
N ARG A 100 13.50 -4.03 -4.84
CA ARG A 100 13.17 -4.75 -3.60
C ARG A 100 12.56 -3.82 -2.57
N HIS A 101 13.15 -2.64 -2.37
CA HIS A 101 12.67 -1.67 -1.40
C HIS A 101 11.27 -1.16 -1.75
N VAL A 102 11.05 -0.78 -3.01
CA VAL A 102 9.75 -0.29 -3.52
C VAL A 102 8.66 -1.36 -3.35
N HIS A 103 8.90 -2.60 -3.77
CA HIS A 103 7.90 -3.66 -3.61
C HIS A 103 7.61 -3.96 -2.13
N SER A 104 8.62 -3.91 -1.26
CA SER A 104 8.42 -4.03 0.18
C SER A 104 7.58 -2.88 0.77
N GLU A 105 7.74 -1.65 0.28
CA GLU A 105 6.90 -0.50 0.67
C GLU A 105 5.46 -0.63 0.19
N VAL A 106 5.26 -1.04 -1.07
CA VAL A 106 3.93 -1.26 -1.65
C VAL A 106 3.20 -2.39 -0.91
N MET A 107 3.89 -3.50 -0.64
CA MET A 107 3.37 -4.59 0.18
C MET A 107 2.93 -4.10 1.57
N ALA A 108 3.78 -3.32 2.25
CA ALA A 108 3.47 -2.75 3.56
C ALA A 108 2.24 -1.84 3.53
N LEU A 109 2.09 -1.03 2.48
CA LEU A 109 0.94 -0.17 2.29
C LEU A 109 -0.36 -0.97 2.12
N PHE A 110 -0.36 -1.97 1.23
CA PHE A 110 -1.53 -2.82 1.04
C PHE A 110 -1.88 -3.61 2.31
N TYR A 111 -0.88 -4.12 3.03
CA TYR A 111 -1.10 -4.79 4.31
C TYR A 111 -1.72 -3.87 5.37
N ALA A 112 -1.20 -2.64 5.50
CA ALA A 112 -1.74 -1.63 6.41
C ALA A 112 -3.20 -1.30 6.09
N ARG A 113 -3.52 -1.08 4.80
CA ARG A 113 -4.89 -0.80 4.35
C ARG A 113 -5.81 -2.00 4.50
N TYR A 114 -5.33 -3.21 4.23
CA TYR A 114 -6.11 -4.44 4.42
C TYR A 114 -6.54 -4.59 5.87
N PHE A 115 -5.61 -4.41 6.81
CA PHE A 115 -5.90 -4.46 8.23
C PHE A 115 -6.89 -3.36 8.66
N ALA A 116 -6.66 -2.10 8.23
CA ALA A 116 -7.56 -0.99 8.54
C ALA A 116 -8.99 -1.24 8.03
N THR A 117 -9.13 -1.69 6.78
CA THR A 117 -10.40 -2.08 6.16
C THR A 117 -11.11 -3.17 6.93
N LEU A 118 -10.42 -4.24 7.34
CA LEU A 118 -11.00 -5.33 8.12
C LEU A 118 -11.53 -4.86 9.49
N TYR A 119 -10.81 -3.96 10.16
CA TYR A 119 -11.26 -3.38 11.43
C TYR A 119 -12.52 -2.53 11.24
N ILE A 120 -12.57 -1.70 10.20
CA ILE A 120 -13.74 -0.88 9.89
C ILE A 120 -14.96 -1.74 9.58
N ILE A 121 -14.80 -2.77 8.73
CA ILE A 121 -15.86 -3.73 8.41
C ILE A 121 -16.35 -4.41 9.68
N SER A 122 -15.44 -4.81 10.58
CA SER A 122 -15.80 -5.49 11.83
C SER A 122 -16.63 -4.60 12.77
N ILE A 123 -16.20 -3.34 12.97
CA ILE A 123 -16.90 -2.38 13.83
C ILE A 123 -18.27 -2.02 13.23
N ALA A 124 -18.33 -1.79 11.92
CA ALA A 124 -19.59 -1.51 11.22
C ALA A 124 -20.53 -2.74 11.23
N GLY A 125 -19.98 -3.94 11.01
CA GLY A 125 -20.71 -5.20 11.09
C GLY A 125 -21.34 -5.43 12.46
N LEU A 126 -20.57 -5.23 13.53
CA LEU A 126 -21.06 -5.30 14.90
C LEU A 126 -22.15 -4.25 15.18
N SER A 127 -21.94 -3.01 14.75
CA SER A 127 -22.92 -1.92 14.90
C SER A 127 -24.23 -2.23 14.18
N SER A 128 -24.15 -2.78 12.96
CA SER A 128 -25.33 -3.20 12.20
C SER A 128 -26.07 -4.35 12.88
N SER A 129 -25.35 -5.31 13.45
CA SER A 129 -25.93 -6.47 14.11
C SER A 129 -26.65 -6.08 15.41
N LEU A 130 -26.05 -5.19 16.21
CA LEU A 130 -26.71 -4.65 17.41
C LEU A 130 -27.96 -3.83 17.06
N ALA A 131 -27.89 -3.01 16.01
CA ALA A 131 -29.05 -2.26 15.54
C ALA A 131 -30.15 -3.19 15.02
N LEU A 132 -29.80 -4.25 14.29
CA LEU A 132 -30.74 -5.26 13.80
C LEU A 132 -31.43 -6.01 14.94
N LEU A 133 -30.70 -6.35 16.01
CA LEU A 133 -31.29 -6.97 17.22
C LEU A 133 -32.31 -6.05 17.89
N ALA A 134 -32.03 -4.74 17.94
CA ALA A 134 -32.99 -3.77 18.48
C ALA A 134 -34.23 -3.62 17.58
N ILE A 135 -34.04 -3.63 16.26
CA ILE A 135 -35.11 -3.60 15.26
C ILE A 135 -35.96 -4.87 15.34
N SER A 136 -35.34 -6.05 15.46
CA SER A 136 -36.07 -7.33 15.49
C SER A 136 -36.93 -7.45 16.75
N LYS A 137 -36.46 -6.95 17.90
CA LYS A 137 -37.22 -6.94 19.15
C LYS A 137 -38.42 -5.99 19.12
N ASN A 138 -38.25 -4.80 18.56
CA ASN A 138 -39.29 -3.75 18.61
C ASN A 138 -40.18 -3.72 17.36
N GLY A 139 -39.74 -4.31 16.26
CA GLY A 139 -40.34 -4.19 14.93
C GLY A 139 -39.88 -2.92 14.20
N TRP A 140 -39.91 -2.96 12.86
CA TRP A 140 -39.45 -1.85 12.00
C TRP A 140 -40.21 -0.55 12.23
N GLU A 141 -41.53 -0.61 12.42
CA GLU A 141 -42.40 0.56 12.56
C GLU A 141 -42.26 1.28 13.91
N LYS A 142 -41.94 0.53 14.97
CA LYS A 142 -41.86 1.05 16.34
C LYS A 142 -40.43 1.36 16.79
N CYS A 143 -39.43 1.00 15.99
CA CYS A 143 -38.04 1.26 16.30
C CYS A 143 -37.71 2.74 16.14
N SER A 144 -36.73 3.23 16.91
CA SER A 144 -36.26 4.60 16.77
C SER A 144 -35.62 4.82 15.40
N ASN A 145 -36.00 5.91 14.71
CA ASN A 145 -35.40 6.29 13.42
C ASN A 145 -33.86 6.41 13.51
N TYR A 146 -33.31 6.72 14.69
CA TYR A 146 -31.86 6.78 14.88
C TYR A 146 -31.21 5.40 14.76
N ILE A 147 -31.83 4.36 15.32
CA ILE A 147 -31.35 2.97 15.22
C ILE A 147 -31.43 2.49 13.77
N LEU A 148 -32.53 2.82 13.06
CA LEU A 148 -32.66 2.54 11.63
C LEU A 148 -31.56 3.21 10.81
N ASN A 149 -31.24 4.48 11.11
CA ASN A 149 -30.17 5.20 10.41
C ASN A 149 -28.79 4.56 10.66
N ILE A 150 -28.47 4.24 11.92
CA ILE A 150 -27.21 3.56 12.27
C ILE A 150 -27.10 2.22 11.55
N PHE A 151 -28.18 1.44 11.50
CA PHE A 151 -28.23 0.16 10.79
C PHE A 151 -27.90 0.32 9.31
N ILE A 152 -28.61 1.22 8.61
CA ILE A 152 -28.44 1.44 7.17
C ILE A 152 -27.02 1.94 6.85
N LEU A 153 -26.53 2.93 7.60
CA LEU A 153 -25.19 3.47 7.38
C LEU A 153 -24.11 2.42 7.65
N SER A 154 -24.27 1.61 8.69
CA SER A 154 -23.28 0.58 9.05
C SER A 154 -23.19 -0.49 7.96
N ILE A 155 -24.32 -0.91 7.40
CA ILE A 155 -24.35 -1.81 6.24
C ILE A 155 -23.69 -1.15 5.02
N GLY A 156 -23.97 0.13 4.77
CA GLY A 156 -23.35 0.88 3.68
C GLY A 156 -21.81 0.91 3.81
N VAL A 157 -21.29 1.11 5.02
CA VAL A 157 -19.85 1.05 5.30
C VAL A 157 -19.29 -0.35 5.05
N VAL A 158 -19.96 -1.41 5.52
CA VAL A 158 -19.53 -2.81 5.28
C VAL A 158 -19.46 -3.10 3.77
N ILE A 159 -20.50 -2.71 3.02
CA ILE A 159 -20.55 -2.93 1.57
C ILE A 159 -19.45 -2.12 0.87
N LEU A 160 -19.29 -0.84 1.21
CA LEU A 160 -18.30 0.04 0.59
C LEU A 160 -16.87 -0.49 0.80
N TYR A 161 -16.48 -0.75 2.04
CA TYR A 161 -15.14 -1.21 2.37
C TYR A 161 -14.89 -2.65 1.93
N GLY A 162 -15.92 -3.51 1.96
CA GLY A 162 -15.83 -4.86 1.40
C GLY A 162 -15.58 -4.85 -0.12
N ASN A 163 -16.29 -4.00 -0.86
CA ASN A 163 -16.04 -3.83 -2.29
C ASN A 163 -14.68 -3.18 -2.56
N LEU A 164 -14.26 -2.19 -1.76
CA LEU A 164 -12.94 -1.57 -1.92
C LEU A 164 -11.80 -2.60 -1.79
N MET A 165 -11.91 -3.52 -0.82
CA MET A 165 -10.95 -4.60 -0.63
C MET A 165 -10.87 -5.54 -1.84
N LEU A 166 -12.02 -5.85 -2.45
CA LEU A 166 -12.10 -6.70 -3.65
C LEU A 166 -11.60 -5.98 -4.90
N SER A 167 -12.02 -4.73 -5.13
CA SER A 167 -11.66 -3.95 -6.31
C SER A 167 -10.17 -3.61 -6.38
N LEU A 168 -9.51 -3.49 -5.22
CA LEU A 168 -8.07 -3.23 -5.13
C LEU A 168 -7.25 -4.50 -4.89
N ASP A 169 -7.89 -5.67 -4.97
CA ASP A 169 -7.32 -7.01 -4.76
C ASP A 169 -6.18 -7.04 -3.73
N TYR A 170 -6.50 -6.63 -2.50
CA TYR A 170 -5.48 -6.39 -1.48
C TYR A 170 -4.60 -7.61 -1.22
N GLN A 171 -5.19 -8.80 -1.22
CA GLN A 171 -4.45 -10.04 -0.95
C GLN A 171 -3.49 -10.38 -2.10
N GLN A 172 -3.96 -10.29 -3.35
CA GLN A 172 -3.11 -10.55 -4.51
C GLN A 172 -1.97 -9.54 -4.60
N ASN A 173 -2.24 -8.26 -4.35
CA ASN A 173 -1.21 -7.20 -4.35
C ASN A 173 -0.17 -7.41 -3.24
N ILE A 174 -0.58 -7.85 -2.04
CA ILE A 174 0.38 -8.22 -0.97
C ILE A 174 1.27 -9.37 -1.43
N THR A 175 0.69 -10.48 -1.90
CA THR A 175 1.44 -11.67 -2.29
C THR A 175 2.36 -11.41 -3.50
N ASN A 176 1.91 -10.67 -4.50
CA ASN A 176 2.73 -10.34 -5.67
C ASN A 176 3.93 -9.46 -5.29
N ASN A 177 3.72 -8.42 -4.47
CA ASN A 177 4.81 -7.54 -4.05
C ASN A 177 5.77 -8.24 -3.08
N GLU A 178 5.27 -9.14 -2.22
CA GLU A 178 6.12 -10.00 -1.38
C GLU A 178 7.02 -10.90 -2.24
N ASN A 179 6.44 -11.63 -3.19
CA ASN A 179 7.18 -12.52 -4.09
C ASN A 179 8.24 -11.77 -4.88
N LEU A 180 7.91 -10.61 -5.46
CA LEU A 180 8.88 -9.78 -6.17
C LEU A 180 10.01 -9.31 -5.26
N ALA A 181 9.70 -8.85 -4.04
CA ALA A 181 10.72 -8.43 -3.08
C ALA A 181 11.67 -9.57 -2.71
N LEU A 182 11.15 -10.80 -2.57
CA LEU A 182 11.96 -12.00 -2.31
C LEU A 182 12.84 -12.37 -3.50
N ILE A 183 12.30 -12.34 -4.73
CA ILE A 183 13.07 -12.63 -5.95
C ILE A 183 14.22 -11.63 -6.11
N TYR A 184 13.95 -10.33 -5.95
CA TYR A 184 15.01 -9.32 -5.98
C TYR A 184 16.05 -9.52 -4.87
N GLY A 185 15.62 -9.95 -3.67
CA GLY A 185 16.52 -10.37 -2.60
C GLY A 185 17.44 -11.52 -3.00
N SER A 186 16.89 -12.55 -3.63
CA SER A 186 17.67 -13.70 -4.12
C SER A 186 18.68 -13.31 -5.19
N ILE A 187 18.32 -12.40 -6.12
CA ILE A 187 19.25 -11.90 -7.14
C ILE A 187 20.41 -11.12 -6.48
N ILE A 188 20.12 -10.30 -5.46
CA ILE A 188 21.14 -9.57 -4.71
C ILE A 188 22.11 -10.55 -4.04
N GLU A 189 21.61 -11.56 -3.34
CA GLU A 189 22.43 -12.59 -2.69
C GLU A 189 23.29 -13.36 -3.70
N GLU A 190 22.73 -13.66 -4.88
CA GLU A 190 23.45 -14.33 -5.95
C GLU A 190 24.59 -13.46 -6.51
N ILE A 191 24.37 -12.15 -6.69
CA ILE A 191 25.44 -11.21 -7.07
C ILE A 191 26.56 -11.20 -6.04
N LEU A 192 26.22 -11.11 -4.75
CA LEU A 192 27.21 -11.07 -3.67
C LEU A 192 27.99 -12.38 -3.57
N SER A 193 27.31 -13.52 -3.71
CA SER A 193 27.94 -14.83 -3.74
C SER A 193 28.90 -14.95 -4.93
N TYR A 194 28.47 -14.56 -6.13
CA TYR A 194 29.30 -14.59 -7.32
C TYR A 194 30.56 -13.74 -7.17
N LEU A 195 30.46 -12.55 -6.59
CA LEU A 195 31.63 -11.69 -6.35
C LEU A 195 32.64 -12.32 -5.38
N ALA A 196 32.21 -13.25 -4.53
CA ALA A 196 33.06 -13.95 -3.57
C ALA A 196 33.61 -15.28 -4.10
N THR A 197 32.85 -16.01 -4.94
CA THR A 197 33.18 -17.39 -5.36
C THR A 197 33.42 -17.56 -6.85
N GLU A 198 33.04 -16.59 -7.68
CA GLU A 198 32.97 -16.70 -9.15
C GLU A 198 32.04 -17.83 -9.65
N GLU A 199 31.13 -18.29 -8.78
CA GLU A 199 30.12 -19.33 -9.06
C GLU A 199 28.69 -18.75 -8.98
N ASN A 200 27.77 -19.29 -9.78
CA ASN A 200 26.33 -18.96 -9.68
C ASN A 200 25.64 -19.70 -8.53
N LYS A 201 24.34 -19.49 -8.34
CA LYS A 201 23.57 -20.19 -7.29
C LYS A 201 23.51 -21.72 -7.41
N LEU A 202 23.89 -22.27 -8.56
CA LEU A 202 23.96 -23.71 -8.82
C LEU A 202 25.37 -24.29 -8.57
N GLY A 203 26.35 -23.46 -8.20
CA GLY A 203 27.75 -23.85 -8.04
C GLY A 203 28.49 -24.00 -9.37
N GLU A 204 27.98 -23.41 -10.45
CA GLU A 204 28.64 -23.40 -11.76
C GLU A 204 29.56 -22.20 -11.85
N ALA A 205 30.84 -22.44 -12.12
CA ALA A 205 31.81 -21.37 -12.37
C ALA A 205 31.47 -20.64 -13.68
N LEU A 206 31.30 -19.32 -13.60
CA LEU A 206 30.96 -18.47 -14.74
C LEU A 206 31.95 -17.32 -14.89
N THR A 207 32.32 -16.99 -16.12
CA THR A 207 33.00 -15.71 -16.38
C THR A 207 32.06 -14.54 -16.10
N MET A 208 32.62 -13.37 -15.81
CA MET A 208 31.80 -12.19 -15.47
C MET A 208 30.85 -11.77 -16.58
N ALA A 209 31.24 -11.97 -17.85
CA ALA A 209 30.37 -11.74 -18.99
C ALA A 209 29.18 -12.72 -19.01
N GLU A 210 29.44 -14.01 -18.78
CA GLU A 210 28.39 -15.04 -18.72
C GLU A 210 27.44 -14.78 -17.56
N PHE A 211 27.97 -14.38 -16.40
CA PHE A 211 27.17 -14.02 -15.23
C PHE A 211 26.28 -12.79 -15.48
N ILE A 212 26.79 -11.75 -16.15
CA ILE A 212 25.95 -10.59 -16.52
C ILE A 212 24.79 -11.03 -17.44
N HIS A 213 25.05 -11.83 -18.46
CA HIS A 213 24.00 -12.34 -19.34
C HIS A 213 23.01 -13.26 -18.63
N TYR A 214 23.48 -14.00 -17.64
CA TYR A 214 22.64 -14.80 -16.76
C TYR A 214 21.70 -13.90 -15.94
N LEU A 215 22.23 -12.86 -15.28
CA LEU A 215 21.42 -11.90 -14.51
C LEU A 215 20.41 -11.15 -15.38
N ASP A 216 20.83 -10.66 -16.56
CA ASP A 216 19.93 -9.96 -17.48
C ASP A 216 18.74 -10.85 -17.88
N ARG A 217 18.95 -12.17 -18.00
CA ARG A 217 17.88 -13.14 -18.28
C ARG A 217 16.96 -13.34 -17.08
N GLU A 218 17.50 -13.55 -15.89
CA GLU A 218 16.70 -13.70 -14.67
C GLU A 218 15.85 -12.44 -14.42
N ILE A 219 16.42 -11.25 -14.64
CA ILE A 219 15.71 -9.97 -14.48
C ILE A 219 14.60 -9.81 -15.53
N ALA A 220 14.85 -10.24 -16.77
CA ALA A 220 13.84 -10.20 -17.83
C ALA A 220 12.62 -11.11 -17.55
N LEU A 221 12.78 -12.14 -16.72
CA LEU A 221 11.67 -13.02 -16.30
C LEU A 221 10.80 -12.39 -15.20
N VAL A 222 11.27 -11.32 -14.55
CA VAL A 222 10.68 -10.75 -13.32
C VAL A 222 10.25 -9.30 -13.53
N SER A 223 10.35 -8.76 -14.75
CA SER A 223 10.08 -7.34 -15.04
C SER A 223 8.60 -6.92 -14.97
N ASP A 224 7.74 -7.71 -14.35
CA ASP A 224 6.32 -7.40 -14.18
C ASP A 224 6.07 -6.37 -13.08
N ILE A 225 5.05 -5.54 -13.31
CA ILE A 225 4.57 -4.54 -12.37
C ILE A 225 3.48 -5.19 -11.53
N ALA A 226 3.76 -5.39 -10.24
CA ALA A 226 2.82 -5.98 -9.28
C ALA A 226 1.76 -4.98 -8.79
N LEU A 227 1.02 -4.38 -9.71
CA LEU A 227 -0.24 -3.71 -9.42
C LEU A 227 -1.32 -4.39 -10.24
N ASP A 228 -1.98 -5.36 -9.61
CA ASP A 228 -3.13 -6.02 -10.22
C ASP A 228 -4.38 -5.20 -9.87
N PHE A 229 -4.96 -4.59 -10.90
CA PHE A 229 -6.28 -3.98 -10.83
C PHE A 229 -7.22 -4.94 -11.55
N SER A 230 -8.20 -5.49 -10.84
CA SER A 230 -9.15 -6.46 -11.41
C SER A 230 -10.02 -5.89 -12.56
N ASP A 231 -9.85 -4.63 -12.93
CA ASP A 231 -10.54 -3.99 -14.05
C ASP A 231 -9.66 -4.00 -15.30
N LYS A 232 -10.13 -4.76 -16.30
CA LYS A 232 -9.49 -4.92 -17.61
C LYS A 232 -9.22 -3.57 -18.30
N LYS A 233 -10.03 -2.53 -18.01
CA LYS A 233 -9.83 -1.17 -18.53
C LYS A 233 -8.64 -0.44 -17.92
N SER A 234 -8.39 -0.60 -16.63
CA SER A 234 -7.22 0.03 -15.99
C SER A 234 -5.91 -0.54 -16.53
N LEU A 235 -5.90 -1.80 -16.95
CA LEU A 235 -4.76 -2.43 -17.62
C LEU A 235 -4.52 -1.81 -19.01
N GLU A 236 -5.57 -1.66 -19.83
CA GLU A 236 -5.49 -1.06 -21.17
C GLU A 236 -5.04 0.41 -21.14
N GLU A 237 -5.48 1.18 -20.13
CA GLU A 237 -5.11 2.59 -19.97
C GLU A 237 -3.68 2.75 -19.46
N TYR A 238 -3.22 1.80 -18.64
CA TYR A 238 -1.84 1.72 -18.19
C TYR A 238 -0.86 1.39 -19.32
N GLU A 239 -1.15 0.34 -20.10
CA GLU A 239 -0.35 -0.05 -21.28
C GLU A 239 -0.17 1.15 -22.23
N ARG A 240 -1.23 1.93 -22.44
CA ARG A 240 -1.17 3.17 -23.21
C ARG A 240 -0.21 4.22 -22.67
N VAL A 241 -0.18 4.40 -21.34
CA VAL A 241 0.71 5.37 -20.70
C VAL A 241 2.16 4.88 -20.76
N GLN A 242 2.40 3.60 -20.55
CA GLN A 242 3.74 3.02 -20.64
C GLN A 242 4.30 3.08 -22.06
N ASP A 243 3.51 2.69 -23.07
CA ASP A 243 3.89 2.84 -24.48
C ASP A 243 4.27 4.30 -24.78
N SER A 244 3.49 5.27 -24.29
CA SER A 244 3.77 6.69 -24.53
C SER A 244 5.09 7.19 -23.92
N LEU A 245 5.54 6.58 -22.82
CA LEU A 245 6.80 6.90 -22.17
C LEU A 245 7.99 6.23 -22.88
N ASP A 246 7.79 5.01 -23.39
CA ASP A 246 8.82 4.28 -24.14
C ASP A 246 9.07 4.89 -25.53
N PHE A 247 8.07 5.54 -26.14
CA PHE A 247 8.25 6.33 -27.37
C PHE A 247 8.82 7.74 -27.16
N ALA A 248 8.92 8.20 -25.91
CA ALA A 248 9.42 9.54 -25.58
C ALA A 248 10.92 9.59 -25.26
N ASN A 249 11.59 8.43 -25.19
CA ASN A 249 13.04 8.27 -25.02
C ASN A 249 13.70 7.73 -26.29
#